data_AF-A0A1Q1FF18-F1
#
_entry.id   AF-A0A1Q1FF18-F1
#
_cell.length_a   1.000
_cell.length_b   1.000
_cell.length_c   1.000
_cell.angle_alpha   90.00
_cell.angle_beta   90.00
_cell.angle_gamma   90.00
#
_symmetry.space_group_name_H-M   'P 1'
#
loop_
_entity.id
_entity.type
_entity.pdbx_description
1 polymer ?
#
loop_
_entity_poly.entity_id
_entity_poly.type
_entity_poly.pdbx_seq_one_letter_code
_entity_poly.pdbx_strand_id
1 'polypeptide(L)'
;MSAEDPPEDENAEEEEEDIRYFVRIGQTDLDGTKSVERALTDMNGIGHRAARIIIEKTDIDRREVFGKLEDEEIEEIVGLVEGFAEEVPEWMTNHQSDFFSGETTHEIGNDLNMTRRQDINRMKMIDSYRGVRHKRGQKVRGQRTKSTGRTEGTIGVNVEAIKEEQAEEAAGEEEGGEE
;
A
#
# COMPACT_ATOMS: atom_id res chain seq x y z
N MET A 1 -39.82 -3.01 31.61
CA MET A 1 -38.75 -3.99 31.89
C MET A 1 -37.47 -3.29 31.52
N SER A 2 -36.72 -2.82 32.53
CA SER A 2 -35.42 -2.20 32.30
C SER A 2 -34.50 -3.26 31.72
N ALA A 3 -33.87 -2.97 30.59
CA ALA A 3 -32.71 -3.72 30.18
C ALA A 3 -31.60 -3.32 31.14
N GLU A 4 -31.21 -4.22 32.03
CA GLU A 4 -29.91 -4.15 32.67
C GLU A 4 -28.86 -4.15 31.56
N ASP A 5 -28.01 -3.13 31.54
CA ASP A 5 -26.82 -3.12 30.67
C ASP A 5 -26.00 -4.38 30.96
N PRO A 6 -25.45 -5.06 29.93
CA PRO A 6 -24.63 -6.24 30.14
C PRO A 6 -23.44 -5.87 31.05
N PRO A 7 -22.99 -6.79 31.93
CA PRO A 7 -21.81 -6.52 32.75
C PRO A 7 -20.62 -6.23 31.83
N GLU A 8 -19.96 -5.09 32.05
CA GLU A 8 -18.68 -4.77 31.45
C GLU A 8 -17.68 -5.84 31.93
N ASP A 9 -17.16 -6.61 30.98
CA ASP A 9 -16.21 -7.69 31.25
C ASP A 9 -14.85 -7.02 31.52
N GLU A 10 -14.47 -6.86 32.79
CA GLU A 10 -13.19 -6.22 33.20
C GLU A 10 -11.96 -6.88 32.52
N ASN A 11 -12.08 -8.14 32.07
CA ASN A 11 -11.04 -8.83 31.28
C ASN A 11 -10.85 -8.24 29.87
N ALA A 12 -11.89 -7.65 29.27
CA ALA A 12 -11.79 -7.06 27.95
C ALA A 12 -11.00 -5.73 27.97
N GLU A 13 -11.05 -4.99 29.09
CA GLU A 13 -10.27 -3.77 29.28
C GLU A 13 -8.79 -4.08 29.54
N GLU A 14 -8.47 -5.12 30.33
CA GLU A 14 -7.08 -5.56 30.54
C GLU A 14 -6.43 -6.12 29.25
N GLU A 15 -7.21 -6.76 28.36
CA GLU A 15 -6.71 -7.28 27.07
C GLU A 15 -6.46 -6.20 26.00
N GLU A 16 -7.02 -4.99 26.14
CA GLU A 16 -6.74 -3.85 25.27
C GLU A 16 -5.43 -3.12 25.67
N GLU A 17 -4.97 -3.27 26.92
CA GLU A 17 -3.81 -2.54 27.46
C GLU A 17 -2.45 -3.08 26.98
N ASP A 18 -2.36 -4.36 26.60
CA ASP A 18 -1.09 -5.02 26.19
C ASP A 18 -0.96 -5.29 24.67
N ILE A 19 -1.69 -4.55 23.82
CA ILE A 19 -1.54 -4.68 22.36
C ILE A 19 -0.42 -3.77 21.86
N ARG A 20 0.53 -4.33 21.12
CA ARG A 20 1.51 -3.54 20.37
C ARG A 20 0.87 -2.96 19.12
N TYR A 21 0.63 -1.66 19.12
CA TYR A 21 0.05 -0.95 17.97
C TYR A 21 0.95 -0.90 16.74
N PHE A 22 2.27 -0.96 16.94
CA PHE A 22 3.25 -0.92 15.86
C PHE A 22 4.26 -2.05 16.02
N VAL A 23 4.39 -2.84 14.96
CA VAL A 23 5.41 -3.89 14.86
C VAL A 23 6.30 -3.54 13.68
N ARG A 24 7.60 -3.37 13.94
CA ARG A 24 8.57 -3.03 12.90
C ARG A 24 9.19 -4.30 12.34
N ILE A 25 9.10 -4.47 11.02
CA ILE A 25 9.81 -5.51 10.28
C ILE A 25 10.79 -4.79 9.33
N GLY A 26 12.09 -5.05 9.50
CA GLY A 26 13.15 -4.35 8.79
C GLY A 26 13.09 -2.83 9.00
N GLN A 27 12.74 -2.09 7.94
CA GLN A 27 12.62 -0.62 7.94
C GLN A 27 11.17 -0.11 7.92
N THR A 28 10.18 -1.01 7.92
CA THR A 28 8.76 -0.66 7.77
C THR A 28 7.98 -0.96 9.04
N ASP A 29 7.17 0.01 9.46
CA ASP A 29 6.23 -0.14 10.57
C ASP A 29 4.90 -0.70 10.06
N LEU A 30 4.46 -1.81 10.66
CA LEU A 30 3.19 -2.46 10.37
C LEU A 30 2.18 -2.19 11.50
N ASP A 31 0.91 -2.15 11.12
CA ASP A 31 -0.21 -1.93 12.03
C ASP A 31 -0.54 -3.22 12.79
N GLY A 32 -0.26 -3.21 14.10
CA GLY A 32 -0.46 -4.36 14.99
C GLY A 32 -1.92 -4.61 15.35
N THR A 33 -2.84 -3.69 15.06
CA THR A 33 -4.28 -3.88 15.31
C THR A 33 -4.95 -4.81 14.28
N LYS A 34 -4.27 -5.04 13.15
CA LYS A 34 -4.75 -5.91 12.07
C LYS A 34 -4.40 -7.37 12.34
N SER A 35 -5.11 -8.26 11.64
CA SER A 35 -4.73 -9.67 11.62
C SER A 35 -3.36 -9.87 10.96
N VAL A 36 -2.60 -10.89 11.36
CA VAL A 36 -1.25 -11.18 10.84
C VAL A 36 -1.18 -11.16 9.30
N GLU A 37 -2.10 -11.87 8.61
CA GLU A 37 -2.13 -11.92 7.14
C GLU A 37 -2.30 -10.53 6.52
N ARG A 38 -3.08 -9.66 7.16
CA ARG A 38 -3.40 -8.33 6.64
C ARG A 38 -2.30 -7.32 6.97
N ALA A 39 -1.73 -7.39 8.16
CA ALA A 39 -0.60 -6.56 8.58
C ALA A 39 0.61 -6.78 7.65
N LEU A 40 0.96 -8.04 7.36
CA LEU A 40 2.07 -8.36 6.45
C LEU A 40 1.89 -7.80 5.03
N THR A 41 0.64 -7.71 4.54
CA THR A 41 0.39 -7.16 3.19
C THR A 41 0.57 -5.66 3.06
N ASP A 42 0.66 -4.92 4.17
CA ASP A 42 0.96 -3.48 4.12
C ASP A 42 2.45 -3.25 3.75
N MET A 43 3.30 -4.26 3.92
CA MET A 43 4.68 -4.21 3.49
C MET A 43 4.81 -4.32 1.98
N ASN A 44 5.50 -3.35 1.35
CA ASN A 44 5.80 -3.42 -0.07
C ASN A 44 6.63 -4.67 -0.38
N GLY A 45 6.19 -5.47 -1.36
CA GLY A 45 6.87 -6.72 -1.75
C GLY A 45 6.14 -7.98 -1.28
N ILE A 46 5.41 -7.89 -0.17
CA ILE A 46 4.62 -9.00 0.38
C ILE A 46 3.16 -8.85 -0.03
N GLY A 47 2.64 -9.84 -0.76
CA GLY A 47 1.21 -9.94 -1.09
C GLY A 47 0.53 -11.04 -0.28
N HIS A 48 -0.80 -11.12 -0.37
CA HIS A 48 -1.62 -12.12 0.35
C HIS A 48 -1.09 -13.55 0.22
N ARG A 49 -0.61 -13.95 -0.98
CA ARG A 49 -0.06 -15.28 -1.20
C ARG A 49 1.26 -15.49 -0.47
N ALA A 50 2.16 -14.50 -0.47
CA ALA A 50 3.43 -14.59 0.23
C ALA A 50 3.22 -14.59 1.75
N ALA A 51 2.40 -13.67 2.26
CA ALA A 51 2.01 -13.62 3.68
C ALA A 51 1.44 -14.95 4.17
N ARG A 52 0.55 -15.57 3.38
CA ARG A 52 -0.02 -16.88 3.71
C ARG A 52 1.01 -17.99 3.79
N ILE A 53 1.96 -18.04 2.86
CA ILE A 53 3.02 -19.06 2.86
C ILE A 53 3.93 -18.89 4.07
N ILE A 54 4.24 -17.64 4.44
CA ILE A 54 5.04 -17.32 5.63
C ILE A 54 4.32 -17.80 6.89
N ILE A 55 3.04 -17.45 7.06
CA ILE A 55 2.24 -17.84 8.23
C ILE A 55 2.03 -19.36 8.30
N GLU A 56 1.81 -20.02 7.16
CA GLU A 56 1.66 -21.48 7.12
C GLU A 56 2.95 -22.22 7.51
N LYS A 57 4.12 -21.56 7.48
CA LYS A 57 5.39 -22.13 7.94
C LYS A 57 5.64 -21.94 9.43
N THR A 58 5.11 -20.88 10.03
CA THR A 58 5.25 -20.61 11.48
C THR A 58 4.18 -21.30 12.34
N ASP A 59 3.19 -21.97 11.72
CA ASP A 59 2.05 -22.59 12.42
C ASP A 59 1.19 -21.59 13.24
N ILE A 60 1.26 -20.29 12.93
CA ILE A 60 0.48 -19.24 13.60
C ILE A 60 -0.90 -19.11 12.94
N ASP A 61 -1.96 -18.80 13.71
CA ASP A 61 -3.27 -18.51 13.10
C ASP A 61 -3.23 -17.17 12.34
N ARG A 62 -3.51 -17.23 11.04
CA ARG A 62 -3.55 -16.06 10.14
C ARG A 62 -4.50 -14.93 10.56
N ARG A 63 -5.51 -15.24 11.39
CA ARG A 63 -6.55 -14.31 11.87
C ARG A 63 -6.23 -13.70 13.23
N GLU A 64 -5.18 -14.17 13.88
CA GLU A 64 -4.72 -13.61 15.14
C GLU A 64 -4.27 -12.15 14.96
N VAL A 65 -4.37 -11.37 16.03
CA VAL A 65 -4.01 -9.95 16.02
C VAL A 65 -2.50 -9.84 16.11
N PHE A 66 -1.90 -9.15 15.15
CA PHE A 66 -0.44 -9.14 15.00
C PHE A 66 0.29 -8.55 16.23
N GLY A 67 -0.31 -7.55 16.87
CA GLY A 67 0.24 -6.93 18.07
C GLY A 67 0.13 -7.76 19.36
N LYS A 68 -0.63 -8.86 19.34
CA LYS A 68 -0.82 -9.79 20.48
C LYS A 68 0.12 -11.00 20.44
N LEU A 69 0.84 -11.22 19.33
CA LEU A 69 1.81 -12.31 19.21
C LEU A 69 2.94 -12.15 20.23
N GLU A 70 3.63 -13.25 20.53
CA GLU A 70 4.85 -13.23 21.34
C GLU A 70 6.04 -12.67 20.55
N ASP A 71 7.07 -12.20 21.25
CA ASP A 71 8.27 -11.64 20.61
C ASP A 71 9.00 -12.68 19.76
N GLU A 72 9.09 -13.93 20.23
CA GLU A 72 9.73 -15.01 19.47
C GLU A 72 9.00 -15.32 18.16
N GLU A 73 7.66 -15.29 18.17
CA GLU A 73 6.83 -15.51 16.96
C GLU A 73 7.04 -14.42 15.92
N ILE A 74 7.15 -13.16 16.38
CA ILE A 74 7.43 -12.03 15.49
C ILE A 74 8.83 -12.13 14.90
N GLU A 75 9.84 -12.50 15.70
CA GLU A 75 11.20 -12.71 15.20
C GLU A 75 11.26 -13.82 14.14
N GLU A 76 10.49 -14.90 14.32
CA GLU A 76 10.38 -15.97 13.33
C GLU A 76 9.74 -15.49 12.03
N ILE A 77 8.63 -14.73 12.11
CA ILE A 77 7.99 -14.11 10.95
C ILE A 77 8.96 -13.17 10.22
N VAL A 78 9.71 -12.35 10.95
CA VAL A 78 10.72 -11.43 10.38
C VAL A 78 11.79 -12.22 9.62
N GLY A 79 12.32 -13.28 10.22
CA GLY A 79 13.32 -14.14 9.58
C GLY A 79 12.82 -14.77 8.28
N LEU A 80 11.57 -15.25 8.25
CA LEU A 80 10.96 -15.82 7.05
C LEU A 80 10.61 -14.77 5.98
N VAL A 81 10.27 -13.55 6.38
CA VAL A 81 10.05 -12.43 5.46
C VAL A 81 11.36 -12.07 4.77
N GLU A 82 12.44 -11.87 5.52
CA GLU A 82 13.76 -11.53 4.96
C GLU A 82 14.36 -12.70 4.15
N GLY A 83 14.17 -13.94 4.61
CA GLY A 83 14.62 -15.17 3.94
C GLY A 83 13.66 -15.73 2.89
N PHE A 84 12.61 -14.99 2.49
CA PHE A 84 11.54 -15.54 1.66
C PHE A 84 12.02 -16.16 0.34
N ALA A 85 13.09 -15.64 -0.25
CA ALA A 85 13.64 -16.13 -1.51
C ALA A 85 14.19 -17.58 -1.45
N GLU A 86 14.69 -18.01 -0.29
CA GLU A 86 15.25 -19.37 -0.10
C GLU A 86 14.13 -20.41 0.11
N GLU A 87 13.00 -19.92 0.59
CA GLU A 87 11.88 -20.70 1.07
C GLU A 87 10.84 -21.06 0.00
N VAL A 88 10.91 -20.40 -1.16
CA VAL A 88 9.97 -20.58 -2.28
C VAL A 88 10.69 -20.87 -3.60
N PRO A 89 10.02 -21.53 -4.55
CA PRO A 89 10.57 -21.67 -5.90
C PRO A 89 10.84 -20.31 -6.55
N GLU A 90 11.90 -20.24 -7.37
CA GLU A 90 12.35 -19.00 -8.03
C GLU A 90 11.22 -18.21 -8.70
N TRP A 91 10.28 -18.88 -9.38
CA TRP A 91 9.17 -18.24 -10.10
C TRP A 91 8.20 -17.46 -9.19
N MET A 92 8.22 -17.70 -7.88
CA MET A 92 7.37 -17.02 -6.90
C MET A 92 8.02 -15.74 -6.34
N THR A 93 9.34 -15.59 -6.49
CA THR A 93 10.04 -14.37 -6.08
C THR A 93 9.67 -13.18 -6.98
N ASN A 94 9.83 -11.95 -6.48
CA ASN A 94 9.40 -10.75 -7.20
C ASN A 94 10.47 -10.19 -8.15
N HIS A 95 11.74 -10.52 -7.93
CA HIS A 95 12.87 -10.03 -8.69
C HIS A 95 13.73 -11.21 -9.16
N GLN A 96 13.32 -11.78 -10.29
CA GLN A 96 13.97 -12.95 -10.88
C GLN A 96 15.02 -12.54 -11.89
N SER A 97 16.19 -13.19 -11.83
CA SER A 97 17.28 -13.02 -12.79
C SER A 97 17.65 -11.55 -13.01
N ASP A 98 18.21 -10.91 -11.97
CA ASP A 98 18.67 -9.53 -12.05
C ASP A 98 19.57 -9.29 -13.28
N PHE A 99 19.48 -8.10 -13.86
CA PHE A 99 20.20 -7.77 -15.08
C PHE A 99 21.73 -7.75 -14.89
N PHE A 100 22.22 -7.42 -13.70
CA PHE A 100 23.65 -7.29 -13.41
C PHE A 100 24.21 -8.55 -12.74
N SER A 101 23.58 -9.03 -11.66
CA SER A 101 24.07 -10.19 -10.92
C SER A 101 23.58 -11.53 -11.48
N GLY A 102 22.43 -11.55 -12.16
CA GLY A 102 21.77 -12.78 -12.60
C GLY A 102 21.12 -13.58 -11.46
N GLU A 103 21.17 -13.06 -10.24
CA GLU A 103 20.61 -13.69 -9.05
C GLU A 103 19.11 -13.46 -8.97
N THR A 104 18.42 -14.37 -8.29
CA THR A 104 16.99 -14.27 -8.02
C THR A 104 16.81 -13.85 -6.56
N THR A 105 16.23 -12.68 -6.35
CA THR A 105 16.03 -12.08 -5.02
C THR A 105 14.55 -11.81 -4.77
N HIS A 106 14.19 -11.63 -3.49
CA HIS A 106 12.89 -11.12 -3.10
C HIS A 106 13.06 -9.77 -2.42
N GLU A 107 12.75 -8.70 -3.15
CA GLU A 107 12.95 -7.32 -2.71
C GLU A 107 11.77 -6.84 -1.86
N ILE A 108 12.04 -6.20 -0.72
CA ILE A 108 11.02 -5.84 0.26
C ILE A 108 11.14 -4.34 0.62
N GLY A 109 10.04 -3.72 1.04
CA GLY A 109 10.03 -2.39 1.63
C GLY A 109 10.58 -1.30 0.70
N ASN A 110 11.67 -0.67 1.14
CA ASN A 110 12.34 0.39 0.39
C ASN A 110 13.17 -0.15 -0.77
N ASP A 111 13.82 -1.30 -0.59
CA ASP A 111 14.71 -1.91 -1.58
C ASP A 111 13.95 -2.20 -2.88
N LEU A 112 12.71 -2.72 -2.78
CA LEU A 112 11.83 -2.89 -3.94
C LEU A 112 11.61 -1.59 -4.74
N ASN A 113 11.42 -0.47 -4.04
CA ASN A 113 11.24 0.84 -4.68
C ASN A 113 12.55 1.36 -5.29
N MET A 114 13.68 1.12 -4.62
CA MET A 114 15.00 1.49 -5.10
C MET A 114 15.38 0.72 -6.36
N THR A 115 15.24 -0.60 -6.35
CA THR A 115 15.48 -1.50 -7.50
C THR A 115 14.61 -1.09 -8.69
N ARG A 116 13.31 -0.86 -8.47
CA ARG A 116 12.40 -0.37 -9.52
C ARG A 116 12.85 0.98 -10.11
N ARG A 117 13.34 1.91 -9.28
CA ARG A 117 13.83 3.21 -9.75
C ARG A 117 15.11 3.06 -10.57
N GLN A 118 16.05 2.24 -10.11
CA GLN A 118 17.30 1.95 -10.82
C GLN A 118 17.01 1.34 -12.20
N ASP A 119 16.07 0.40 -12.28
CA ASP A 119 15.61 -0.19 -13.53
C ASP A 119 15.05 0.84 -14.52
N ILE A 120 14.18 1.73 -14.03
CA ILE A 120 13.61 2.81 -14.84
C ILE A 120 14.71 3.78 -15.29
N ASN A 121 15.65 4.11 -14.42
CA ASN A 121 16.76 5.00 -14.73
C ASN A 121 17.69 4.38 -15.77
N ARG A 122 18.01 3.09 -15.67
CA ARG A 122 18.73 2.33 -16.69
C ARG A 122 18.03 2.43 -18.05
N MET A 123 16.72 2.18 -18.10
CA MET A 123 15.94 2.30 -19.34
C MET A 123 16.00 3.71 -19.95
N LYS A 124 16.00 4.76 -19.11
CA LYS A 124 16.14 6.16 -19.52
C LYS A 124 17.55 6.50 -20.01
N MET A 125 18.59 6.00 -19.35
CA MET A 125 19.99 6.25 -19.73
C MET A 125 20.34 5.64 -21.10
N ILE A 126 19.81 4.46 -21.40
CA ILE A 126 19.99 3.78 -22.69
C ILE A 126 19.10 4.40 -23.80
N ASP A 127 18.19 5.32 -23.45
CA ASP A 127 17.18 5.89 -24.36
C ASP A 127 16.35 4.80 -25.08
N SER A 128 16.06 3.71 -24.38
CA SER A 128 15.13 2.69 -24.87
C SER A 128 13.73 3.29 -25.10
N TYR A 129 12.93 2.71 -26.01
CA TYR A 129 11.56 3.20 -26.27
C TYR A 129 10.72 3.33 -24.97
N ARG A 130 10.81 2.33 -24.08
CA ARG A 130 10.17 2.37 -22.75
C ARG A 130 10.75 3.49 -21.88
N GLY A 131 12.07 3.67 -21.89
CA GLY A 131 12.76 4.75 -21.17
C GLY A 131 12.31 6.15 -21.61
N VAL A 132 12.22 6.40 -22.91
CA VAL A 132 11.74 7.68 -23.46
C VAL A 132 10.28 7.94 -23.03
N ARG A 133 9.42 6.90 -23.04
CA ARG A 133 8.04 7.01 -22.56
C ARG A 133 7.98 7.28 -21.06
N HIS A 134 8.80 6.61 -20.25
CA HIS A 134 8.95 6.89 -18.81
C HIS A 134 9.44 8.31 -18.54
N LYS A 135 10.38 8.84 -19.35
CA LYS A 135 10.87 10.22 -19.26
C LYS A 135 9.76 11.24 -19.55
N ARG A 136 8.86 10.93 -20.48
CA ARG A 136 7.70 11.76 -20.84
C ARG A 136 6.47 11.54 -19.95
N GLY A 137 6.52 10.64 -18.96
CA GLY A 137 5.35 10.29 -18.13
C GLY A 137 4.22 9.57 -18.89
N GLN A 138 4.50 8.99 -20.08
CA GLN A 138 3.49 8.33 -20.90
C GLN A 138 3.36 6.85 -20.54
N LYS A 139 2.15 6.32 -20.72
CA LYS A 139 1.85 4.87 -20.62
C LYS A 139 2.81 4.03 -21.47
N VAL A 140 3.43 2.99 -20.90
CA VAL A 140 4.53 2.25 -21.55
C VAL A 140 4.13 0.95 -22.26
N ARG A 141 3.00 0.33 -21.88
CA ARG A 141 2.58 -1.00 -22.37
C ARG A 141 1.79 -0.97 -23.69
N GLY A 142 2.04 0.00 -24.57
CA GLY A 142 1.32 0.12 -25.86
C GLY A 142 -0.15 0.55 -25.76
N GLN A 143 -0.57 1.04 -24.59
CA GLN A 143 -1.94 1.50 -24.35
C GLN A 143 -2.30 2.69 -25.26
N ARG A 144 -3.53 2.71 -25.79
CA ARG A 144 -4.06 3.81 -26.62
C ARG A 144 -4.27 5.06 -25.75
N THR A 145 -3.48 6.10 -26.00
CA THR A 145 -3.45 7.36 -25.21
C THR A 145 -4.21 8.52 -25.88
N LYS A 146 -4.94 8.25 -26.98
CA LYS A 146 -5.77 9.26 -27.66
C LYS A 146 -6.88 9.80 -26.74
N SER A 147 -7.59 8.89 -26.07
CA SER A 147 -8.72 9.20 -25.16
C SER A 147 -8.45 8.86 -23.70
N THR A 148 -7.50 7.98 -23.39
CA THR A 148 -7.28 7.47 -22.01
C THR A 148 -5.99 7.98 -21.40
N GLY A 149 -5.95 8.07 -20.05
CA GLY A 149 -4.77 8.55 -19.33
C GLY A 149 -4.59 10.07 -19.40
N ARG A 150 -5.71 10.79 -19.54
CA ARG A 150 -5.80 12.24 -19.35
C ARG A 150 -6.18 12.48 -17.90
N THR A 151 -5.37 13.25 -17.18
CA THR A 151 -5.62 13.62 -15.78
C THR A 151 -6.24 15.02 -15.68
N GLU A 152 -5.99 15.89 -16.66
CA GLU A 152 -6.84 17.06 -16.87
C GLU A 152 -8.21 16.56 -17.33
N GLY A 153 -9.15 16.59 -16.38
CA GLY A 153 -10.55 16.35 -16.61
C GLY A 153 -11.05 17.27 -17.73
N THR A 154 -11.95 16.70 -18.52
CA THR A 154 -13.03 17.39 -19.23
C THR A 154 -12.86 18.91 -19.38
N ILE A 155 -12.73 19.40 -20.61
CA ILE A 155 -13.25 20.73 -20.95
C ILE A 155 -14.76 20.64 -20.74
N GLY A 156 -15.18 20.75 -19.49
CA GLY A 156 -16.54 20.66 -19.00
C GLY A 156 -16.66 21.81 -18.04
N VAL A 157 -17.60 22.70 -18.33
CA VAL A 157 -17.96 23.81 -17.46
C VAL A 157 -18.22 23.28 -16.06
N ASN A 158 -17.52 23.83 -15.08
CA ASN A 158 -17.72 23.51 -13.68
C ASN A 158 -19.03 24.18 -13.26
N VAL A 159 -20.15 23.46 -13.45
CA VAL A 159 -21.51 24.00 -13.29
C VAL A 159 -21.73 24.53 -11.87
N GLU A 160 -21.03 23.98 -10.89
CA GLU A 160 -21.09 24.42 -9.49
C GLU A 160 -20.42 25.78 -9.30
N ALA A 161 -19.20 25.96 -9.81
CA ALA A 161 -18.49 27.24 -9.78
C ALA A 161 -19.23 28.34 -10.57
N ILE A 162 -19.83 28.00 -11.72
CA ILE A 162 -20.63 28.97 -12.50
C ILE A 162 -21.93 29.34 -11.78
N LYS A 163 -22.57 28.39 -11.08
CA LYS A 163 -23.77 28.69 -10.29
C LYS A 163 -23.46 29.56 -9.08
N GLU A 164 -22.30 29.35 -8.45
CA GLU A 164 -21.82 30.16 -7.33
C GLU A 164 -21.53 31.60 -7.80
N GLU A 165 -20.81 31.74 -8.92
CA GLU A 165 -20.55 33.04 -9.56
C GLU A 165 -21.85 33.75 -9.99
N GLN A 166 -22.83 33.01 -10.55
CA GLN A 166 -24.15 33.56 -10.89
C GLN A 166 -24.99 33.95 -9.68
N ALA A 167 -24.86 33.25 -8.54
CA ALA A 167 -25.56 33.58 -7.31
C ALA A 167 -24.95 34.82 -6.63
N GLU A 168 -23.62 34.97 -6.69
CA GLU A 168 -22.92 36.16 -6.23
C GLU A 168 -23.27 37.40 -7.07
N GLU A 169 -23.32 37.27 -8.41
CA GLU A 169 -23.77 38.35 -9.29
C GLU A 169 -25.23 38.75 -9.02
N ALA A 170 -26.13 37.78 -8.83
CA ALA A 170 -27.53 38.07 -8.51
C ALA A 170 -27.70 38.75 -7.13
N ALA A 171 -26.89 38.37 -6.13
CA ALA A 171 -26.88 39.01 -4.82
C ALA A 171 -26.35 40.46 -4.89
N GLY A 172 -25.33 40.71 -5.72
CA GLY A 172 -24.80 42.06 -5.95
C GLY A 172 -25.76 42.98 -6.73
N GLU A 173 -26.60 42.42 -7.61
CA GLU A 173 -27.66 43.17 -8.29
C GLU A 173 -28.85 43.52 -7.38
N GLU A 174 -29.19 42.66 -6.41
CA GLU A 174 -30.23 42.96 -5.40
C GLU A 174 -29.77 44.05 -4.41
N GLU A 175 -28.50 44.09 -4.01
CA GLU A 175 -27.96 45.15 -3.13
C GLU A 175 -27.83 46.51 -3.85
N GLY A 176 -27.71 46.55 -5.18
CA GLY A 176 -27.67 47.78 -5.97
C GLY A 176 -29.04 48.36 -6.35
N GLY A 177 -30.13 47.65 -6.04
CA GLY A 177 -31.52 48.04 -6.33
C GLY A 177 -32.24 48.78 -5.21
N GLU A 178 -31.62 48.93 -4.04
CA GLU A 178 -32.11 49.71 -2.91
C GLU A 178 -31.36 51.06 -2.76
N GLU A 179 -31.42 51.93 -3.78
CA GLU A 179 -31.18 53.38 -3.65
C GLU A 179 -32.31 54.20 -4.31
#